data_AF-A0A9P9SCP2-F1
#
_entry.id   AF-A0A9P9SCP2-F1
#
_cell.length_a   1.000
_cell.length_b   1.000
_cell.length_c   1.000
_cell.angle_alpha   90.00
_cell.angle_beta   90.00
_cell.angle_gamma   90.00
#
_symmetry.space_group_name_H-M   'P 1'
#
loop_
_entity.id
_entity.type
_entity.pdbx_description
1 polymer ?
#
loop_
_entity_poly.entity_id
_entity_poly.type
_entity_poly.pdbx_seq_one_letter_code
_entity_poly.pdbx_strand_id
1 'polypeptide(L)'
;GIQTFSIPSFKFISGVIKDIKVAYRSFNSTSPKTALIPTCYGGRINTTLNFTSGALKDYHVIVVAMLGNGESSSPSNDEDFPKDYSLRYPDCINSQYKLVTERLGIKSLDAVIGFSMGGQQAYHWAVMHGSGENPFVKNAVVICGSAKTSGHNYAFLEGPISALTTSHDYDNGNYRKNNTNPTQGLRAFGRAYAAWLTSAEWYRQELWRKQGHSSLQAYLHPPLGEASYESWDAEDMLVLARMWQAGDIG
;
A
#
# COMPACT_ATOMS: atom_id res chain seq x y z
N GLY A 1 -8.64 -17.62 -4.56
CA GLY A 1 -7.48 -17.12 -3.79
C GLY A 1 -6.95 -15.84 -4.41
N ILE A 2 -5.75 -15.40 -4.01
CA ILE A 2 -5.02 -14.32 -4.70
C ILE A 2 -4.67 -14.80 -6.11
N GLN A 3 -4.85 -13.93 -7.10
CA GLN A 3 -4.53 -14.13 -8.50
C GLN A 3 -3.48 -13.11 -8.92
N THR A 4 -2.79 -13.39 -10.03
CA THR A 4 -1.79 -12.50 -10.59
C THR A 4 -2.05 -12.24 -12.07
N PHE A 5 -1.81 -11.02 -12.51
CA PHE A 5 -1.92 -10.60 -13.90
C PHE A 5 -0.58 -10.03 -14.36
N SER A 6 0.02 -10.61 -15.39
CA SER A 6 1.26 -10.13 -15.97
C SER A 6 0.97 -9.06 -17.02
N ILE A 7 1.70 -7.96 -16.97
CA ILE A 7 1.63 -6.86 -17.93
C ILE A 7 3.00 -6.76 -18.60
N PRO A 8 3.13 -7.22 -19.86
CA PRO A 8 4.39 -7.12 -20.58
C PRO A 8 4.69 -5.67 -20.95
N SER A 9 5.97 -5.30 -20.98
CA SER A 9 6.44 -3.97 -21.42
C SER A 9 5.70 -2.80 -20.75
N PHE A 10 5.41 -2.91 -19.46
CA PHE A 10 4.82 -1.83 -18.68
C PHE A 10 5.78 -0.65 -18.60
N LYS A 11 5.30 0.54 -18.97
CA LYS A 11 6.06 1.79 -18.93
C LYS A 11 5.74 2.54 -17.64
N PHE A 12 6.72 2.64 -16.75
CA PHE A 12 6.67 3.49 -15.58
C PHE A 12 6.72 4.97 -15.99
N ILE A 13 6.20 5.86 -15.14
CA ILE A 13 6.27 7.31 -15.33
C ILE A 13 7.72 7.80 -15.39
N SER A 14 8.66 7.14 -14.71
CA SER A 14 10.09 7.42 -14.79
C SER A 14 10.70 7.14 -16.16
N GLY A 15 9.99 6.43 -17.04
CA GLY A 15 10.46 6.02 -18.36
C GLY A 15 11.02 4.60 -18.42
N VAL A 16 11.20 3.92 -17.28
CA VAL A 16 11.57 2.50 -17.24
C VAL A 16 10.48 1.66 -17.90
N ILE A 17 10.90 0.70 -18.74
CA ILE A 17 10.00 -0.25 -19.42
C ILE A 17 10.41 -1.66 -19.04
N LYS A 18 9.47 -2.45 -18.50
CA LYS A 18 9.70 -3.85 -18.17
C LYS A 18 8.39 -4.62 -17.94
N ASP A 19 8.48 -5.92 -17.85
CA ASP A 19 7.35 -6.77 -17.45
C ASP A 19 7.08 -6.59 -15.96
N ILE A 20 5.80 -6.50 -15.58
CA ILE A 20 5.36 -6.45 -14.19
C ILE A 20 4.25 -7.46 -13.92
N LYS A 21 4.04 -7.77 -12.64
CA LYS A 21 2.94 -8.59 -12.14
C LYS A 21 2.08 -7.78 -11.18
N VAL A 22 0.77 -7.79 -11.37
CA VAL A 22 -0.20 -7.20 -10.45
C VAL A 22 -0.95 -8.31 -9.73
N ALA A 23 -0.86 -8.35 -8.40
CA ALA A 23 -1.62 -9.28 -7.58
C ALA A 23 -2.99 -8.69 -7.19
N TYR A 24 -4.04 -9.51 -7.23
CA TYR A 24 -5.39 -9.07 -6.88
C TYR A 24 -6.24 -10.24 -6.38
N ARG A 25 -7.38 -9.92 -5.79
CA ARG A 25 -8.42 -10.90 -5.46
C ARG A 25 -9.80 -10.32 -5.79
N SER A 26 -10.58 -11.11 -6.52
CA SER A 26 -11.98 -10.80 -6.84
C SER A 26 -12.92 -11.47 -5.86
N PHE A 27 -14.00 -10.78 -5.52
CA PHE A 27 -15.12 -11.26 -4.72
C PHE A 27 -16.41 -10.96 -5.47
N ASN A 28 -17.41 -11.85 -5.37
CA ASN A 28 -18.73 -11.69 -6.01
C ASN A 28 -18.63 -11.33 -7.50
N SER A 29 -17.80 -12.04 -8.27
CA SER A 29 -17.45 -11.69 -9.67
C SER A 29 -18.61 -11.75 -10.67
N THR A 30 -19.78 -12.26 -10.26
CA THR A 30 -21.00 -12.27 -11.07
C THR A 30 -21.85 -11.02 -10.88
N SER A 31 -21.51 -10.16 -9.90
CA SER A 31 -22.24 -8.92 -9.67
C SER A 31 -21.99 -7.92 -10.80
N PRO A 32 -23.03 -7.22 -11.29
CA PRO A 32 -22.88 -6.20 -12.32
C PRO A 32 -22.31 -4.88 -11.77
N LYS A 33 -22.44 -4.62 -10.46
CA LYS A 33 -21.84 -3.44 -9.81
C LYS A 33 -20.38 -3.71 -9.51
N THR A 34 -19.48 -2.74 -9.72
CA THR A 34 -18.03 -2.95 -9.61
C THR A 34 -17.40 -1.98 -8.62
N ALA A 35 -16.52 -2.49 -7.75
CA ALA A 35 -15.75 -1.67 -6.83
C ALA A 35 -14.28 -2.11 -6.79
N LEU A 36 -13.37 -1.16 -6.84
CA LEU A 36 -11.92 -1.40 -6.71
C LEU A 36 -11.43 -0.90 -5.35
N ILE A 37 -10.65 -1.73 -4.65
CA ILE A 37 -10.05 -1.44 -3.35
C ILE A 37 -8.54 -1.66 -3.44
N PRO A 38 -7.74 -0.61 -3.62
CA PRO A 38 -6.30 -0.74 -3.52
C PRO A 38 -5.85 -0.94 -2.06
N THR A 39 -4.81 -1.74 -1.88
CA THR A 39 -4.08 -1.88 -0.61
C THR A 39 -3.44 -0.55 -0.17
N CYS A 40 -3.04 -0.47 1.10
CA CYS A 40 -2.41 0.71 1.70
C CYS A 40 -1.01 0.39 2.27
N TYR A 41 -0.34 1.38 2.87
CA TYR A 41 0.91 1.16 3.60
C TYR A 41 0.75 0.06 4.64
N GLY A 42 1.63 -0.94 4.64
CA GLY A 42 1.53 -2.09 5.54
C GLY A 42 0.33 -3.02 5.27
N GLY A 43 -0.42 -2.81 4.19
CA GLY A 43 -1.59 -3.61 3.81
C GLY A 43 -1.27 -4.65 2.73
N ARG A 44 -1.89 -5.83 2.86
CA ARG A 44 -1.86 -6.92 1.87
C ARG A 44 -3.28 -7.29 1.47
N ILE A 45 -3.46 -7.95 0.33
CA ILE A 45 -4.80 -8.27 -0.23
C ILE A 45 -5.73 -8.94 0.78
N ASN A 46 -5.22 -9.91 1.55
CA ASN A 46 -6.03 -10.65 2.52
C ASN A 46 -6.27 -9.90 3.83
N THR A 47 -5.49 -8.85 4.15
CA THR A 47 -5.67 -8.01 5.35
C THR A 47 -6.42 -6.72 5.06
N THR A 48 -6.59 -6.36 3.78
CA THR A 48 -7.43 -5.23 3.36
C THR A 48 -8.91 -5.57 3.49
N LEU A 49 -9.66 -4.69 4.18
CA LEU A 49 -11.11 -4.80 4.31
C LEU A 49 -11.78 -4.67 2.94
N ASN A 50 -12.54 -5.69 2.55
CA ASN A 50 -13.22 -5.75 1.25
C ASN A 50 -14.70 -5.34 1.29
N PHE A 51 -15.28 -5.18 2.49
CA PHE A 51 -16.67 -4.76 2.73
C PHE A 51 -17.77 -5.64 2.08
N THR A 52 -17.44 -6.86 1.61
CA THR A 52 -18.40 -7.75 0.91
C THR A 52 -19.41 -8.41 1.84
N SER A 53 -19.21 -8.38 3.16
CA SER A 53 -20.21 -8.75 4.15
C SER A 53 -21.13 -7.59 4.56
N GLY A 54 -20.94 -6.40 4.00
CA GLY A 54 -21.65 -5.18 4.38
C GLY A 54 -21.98 -4.31 3.17
N ALA A 55 -21.45 -3.09 3.14
CA ALA A 55 -21.79 -2.06 2.16
C ALA A 55 -21.57 -2.49 0.69
N LEU A 56 -20.66 -3.44 0.44
CA LEU A 56 -20.32 -3.92 -0.91
C LEU A 56 -20.79 -5.36 -1.17
N LYS A 57 -21.78 -5.86 -0.42
CA LYS A 57 -22.30 -7.23 -0.60
C LYS A 57 -22.81 -7.51 -2.02
N ASP A 58 -23.37 -6.50 -2.68
CA ASP A 58 -23.93 -6.59 -4.03
C ASP A 58 -22.98 -5.99 -5.10
N TYR A 59 -21.67 -5.99 -4.83
CA TYR A 59 -20.63 -5.50 -5.74
C TYR A 59 -19.63 -6.63 -6.05
N HIS A 60 -19.15 -6.67 -7.29
CA HIS A 60 -17.91 -7.33 -7.68
C HIS A 60 -16.78 -6.46 -7.13
N VAL A 61 -16.20 -6.92 -6.02
CA VAL A 61 -15.10 -6.22 -5.35
C VAL A 61 -13.78 -6.78 -5.83
N ILE A 62 -12.88 -5.89 -6.25
CA ILE A 62 -11.51 -6.21 -6.65
C ILE A 62 -10.59 -5.58 -5.62
N VAL A 63 -9.94 -6.39 -4.79
CA VAL A 63 -8.86 -5.92 -3.92
C VAL A 63 -7.54 -6.07 -4.67
N VAL A 64 -6.75 -5.01 -4.79
CA VAL A 64 -5.52 -5.00 -5.60
C VAL A 64 -4.29 -4.55 -4.81
N ALA A 65 -3.22 -5.32 -4.94
CA ALA A 65 -1.92 -5.01 -4.35
C ALA A 65 -1.24 -3.87 -5.14
N MET A 66 -0.75 -2.86 -4.44
CA MET A 66 0.07 -1.80 -5.04
C MET A 66 1.37 -2.38 -5.60
N LEU A 67 1.94 -1.77 -6.65
CA LEU A 67 3.33 -2.01 -6.98
C LEU A 67 4.22 -1.64 -5.78
N GLY A 68 5.27 -2.42 -5.52
CA GLY A 68 6.15 -2.21 -4.36
C GLY A 68 5.68 -2.79 -3.03
N ASN A 69 4.50 -3.42 -2.93
CA ASN A 69 3.97 -3.91 -1.64
C ASN A 69 4.36 -5.37 -1.27
N GLY A 70 5.19 -6.02 -2.07
CA GLY A 70 5.63 -7.41 -1.91
C GLY A 70 4.69 -8.48 -2.51
N GLU A 71 3.44 -8.16 -2.83
CA GLU A 71 2.50 -9.08 -3.50
C GLU A 71 2.48 -8.89 -5.02
N SER A 72 2.41 -7.63 -5.47
CA SER A 72 2.68 -7.23 -6.86
C SER A 72 4.20 -7.09 -7.08
N SER A 73 4.65 -6.80 -8.32
CA SER A 73 6.06 -6.52 -8.62
C SER A 73 6.62 -5.48 -7.65
N SER A 74 7.70 -5.85 -6.96
CA SER A 74 8.27 -5.11 -5.83
C SER A 74 9.76 -5.44 -5.68
N PRO A 75 10.56 -4.59 -5.02
CA PRO A 75 11.98 -4.88 -4.77
C PRO A 75 12.27 -6.27 -4.19
N SER A 76 11.38 -6.83 -3.37
CA SER A 76 11.55 -8.15 -2.73
C SER A 76 11.34 -9.35 -3.64
N ASN A 77 10.62 -9.19 -4.76
CA ASN A 77 10.24 -10.29 -5.65
C ASN A 77 10.64 -10.06 -7.12
N ASP A 78 11.35 -8.97 -7.38
CA ASP A 78 11.74 -8.52 -8.71
C ASP A 78 13.05 -7.71 -8.59
N GLU A 79 14.18 -8.35 -8.93
CA GLU A 79 15.52 -7.77 -8.75
C GLU A 79 15.75 -6.50 -9.58
N ASP A 80 15.04 -6.38 -10.70
CA ASP A 80 15.10 -5.25 -11.63
C ASP A 80 13.96 -4.24 -11.38
N PHE A 81 13.26 -4.32 -10.25
CA PHE A 81 12.30 -3.29 -9.87
C PHE A 81 13.02 -1.95 -9.66
N PRO A 82 12.47 -0.79 -10.08
CA PRO A 82 13.12 0.51 -9.88
C PRO A 82 13.49 0.77 -8.41
N LYS A 83 14.80 0.88 -8.13
CA LYS A 83 15.37 1.08 -6.78
C LYS A 83 15.68 2.55 -6.45
N ASP A 84 15.53 3.43 -7.42
CA ASP A 84 15.76 4.88 -7.30
C ASP A 84 14.59 5.62 -6.63
N TYR A 85 13.67 4.89 -6.00
CA TYR A 85 12.44 5.41 -5.39
C TYR A 85 11.61 6.26 -6.36
N SER A 86 11.66 5.96 -7.67
CA SER A 86 10.90 6.66 -8.71
C SER A 86 9.45 6.20 -8.85
N LEU A 87 9.03 5.14 -8.16
CA LEU A 87 7.65 4.65 -8.18
C LEU A 87 6.67 5.76 -7.73
N ARG A 88 5.60 5.96 -8.50
CA ARG A 88 4.54 6.94 -8.19
C ARG A 88 3.15 6.29 -8.25
N TYR A 89 2.17 6.94 -7.63
CA TYR A 89 0.78 6.50 -7.68
C TYR A 89 0.23 6.27 -9.10
N PRO A 90 0.53 7.11 -10.12
CA PRO A 90 0.08 6.83 -11.49
C PRO A 90 0.60 5.48 -12.05
N ASP A 91 1.76 4.98 -11.62
CA ASP A 91 2.22 3.63 -12.01
C ASP A 91 1.27 2.55 -11.46
N CYS A 92 0.86 2.71 -10.19
CA CYS A 92 -0.14 1.84 -9.59
C CYS A 92 -1.48 1.97 -10.32
N ILE A 93 -1.95 3.19 -10.62
CA ILE A 93 -3.24 3.39 -11.30
C ILE A 93 -3.21 2.79 -12.71
N ASN A 94 -2.16 3.04 -13.49
CA ASN A 94 -2.03 2.52 -14.86
C ASN A 94 -2.00 0.98 -14.88
N SER A 95 -1.27 0.34 -13.97
CA SER A 95 -1.22 -1.12 -13.88
C SER A 95 -2.56 -1.72 -13.43
N GLN A 96 -3.24 -1.08 -12.48
CA GLN A 96 -4.59 -1.47 -12.05
C GLN A 96 -5.63 -1.26 -13.15
N TYR A 97 -5.52 -0.18 -13.94
CA TYR A 97 -6.39 0.10 -15.07
C TYR A 97 -6.29 -0.99 -16.13
N LYS A 98 -5.08 -1.44 -16.47
CA LYS A 98 -4.86 -2.60 -17.34
C LYS A 98 -5.46 -3.89 -16.75
N LEU A 99 -5.27 -4.14 -15.46
CA LEU A 99 -5.91 -5.28 -14.79
C LEU A 99 -7.44 -5.25 -14.94
N VAL A 100 -8.10 -4.14 -14.60
CA VAL A 100 -9.57 -4.11 -14.62
C VAL A 100 -10.13 -4.13 -16.04
N THR A 101 -9.47 -3.50 -17.01
CA THR A 101 -9.97 -3.41 -18.39
C THR A 101 -9.59 -4.60 -19.26
N GLU A 102 -8.31 -4.98 -19.28
CA GLU A 102 -7.78 -6.00 -20.20
C GLU A 102 -7.99 -7.42 -19.63
N ARG A 103 -7.79 -7.61 -18.32
CA ARG A 103 -7.93 -8.93 -17.69
C ARG A 103 -9.35 -9.21 -17.22
N LEU A 104 -10.01 -8.25 -16.57
CA LEU A 104 -11.34 -8.45 -15.98
C LEU A 104 -12.49 -7.98 -16.88
N GLY A 105 -12.20 -7.27 -17.98
CA GLY A 105 -13.20 -6.81 -18.94
C GLY A 105 -14.14 -5.72 -18.40
N ILE A 106 -13.81 -5.11 -17.25
CA ILE A 106 -14.61 -4.08 -16.58
C ILE A 106 -14.59 -2.81 -17.41
N LYS A 107 -15.78 -2.26 -17.68
CA LYS A 107 -15.97 -1.07 -18.54
C LYS A 107 -16.13 0.23 -17.76
N SER A 108 -16.52 0.13 -16.50
CA SER A 108 -16.54 1.24 -15.54
C SER A 108 -16.49 0.69 -14.11
N LEU A 109 -16.01 1.50 -13.18
CA LEU A 109 -16.03 1.27 -11.74
C LEU A 109 -17.12 2.14 -11.12
N ASP A 110 -18.08 1.53 -10.43
CA ASP A 110 -19.07 2.29 -9.67
C ASP A 110 -18.43 3.03 -8.50
N ALA A 111 -17.40 2.43 -7.90
CA ALA A 111 -16.60 3.07 -6.86
C ALA A 111 -15.13 2.63 -6.86
N VAL A 112 -14.23 3.55 -6.52
CA VAL A 112 -12.90 3.24 -5.99
C VAL A 112 -12.88 3.62 -4.52
N ILE A 113 -12.53 2.68 -3.64
CA ILE A 113 -12.61 2.84 -2.19
C ILE A 113 -11.24 2.57 -1.59
N GLY A 114 -10.67 3.53 -0.88
CA GLY A 114 -9.29 3.44 -0.44
C GLY A 114 -9.05 4.01 0.96
N PHE A 115 -8.22 3.31 1.73
CA PHE A 115 -7.77 3.73 3.07
C PHE A 115 -6.30 4.18 3.05
N SER A 116 -5.94 5.29 3.70
CA SER A 116 -4.54 5.77 3.80
C SER A 116 -3.90 5.95 2.40
N MET A 117 -2.80 5.26 2.07
CA MET A 117 -2.24 5.24 0.70
C MET A 117 -3.24 4.70 -0.35
N GLY A 118 -4.16 3.82 0.05
CA GLY A 118 -5.31 3.44 -0.78
C GLY A 118 -6.23 4.63 -1.06
N GLY A 119 -6.42 5.52 -0.08
CA GLY A 119 -7.18 6.76 -0.24
C GLY A 119 -6.49 7.74 -1.20
N GLN A 120 -5.17 7.85 -1.14
CA GLN A 120 -4.41 8.61 -2.14
C GLN A 120 -4.60 8.02 -3.55
N GLN A 121 -4.56 6.69 -3.69
CA GLN A 121 -4.89 6.05 -4.97
C GLN A 121 -6.32 6.33 -5.43
N ALA A 122 -7.31 6.38 -4.53
CA ALA A 122 -8.68 6.75 -4.89
C ALA A 122 -8.75 8.19 -5.45
N TYR A 123 -7.98 9.13 -4.90
CA TYR A 123 -7.83 10.47 -5.50
C TYR A 123 -7.18 10.43 -6.89
N HIS A 124 -6.07 9.69 -7.04
CA HIS A 124 -5.41 9.54 -8.34
C HIS A 124 -6.33 8.90 -9.39
N TRP A 125 -7.09 7.87 -9.01
CA TRP A 125 -8.13 7.26 -9.85
C TRP A 125 -9.19 8.27 -10.30
N ALA A 126 -9.68 9.10 -9.38
CA ALA A 126 -10.67 10.12 -9.69
C ALA A 126 -10.15 11.16 -10.69
N VAL A 127 -8.89 11.60 -10.55
CA VAL A 127 -8.28 12.56 -11.49
C VAL A 127 -7.98 11.92 -12.84
N MET A 128 -7.40 10.72 -12.85
CA MET A 128 -6.95 10.07 -14.09
C MET A 128 -8.10 9.50 -14.91
N HIS A 129 -9.18 9.07 -14.25
CA HIS A 129 -10.24 8.26 -14.88
C HIS A 129 -11.67 8.64 -14.44
N GLY A 130 -11.86 9.73 -13.69
CA GLY A 130 -13.15 10.17 -13.15
C GLY A 130 -13.78 11.40 -13.85
N SER A 131 -13.19 11.88 -14.95
CA SER A 131 -13.69 13.05 -15.70
C SER A 131 -14.38 12.68 -17.03
N GLY A 132 -15.24 13.56 -17.54
CA GLY A 132 -15.93 13.43 -18.82
C GLY A 132 -17.42 13.08 -18.69
N GLU A 133 -18.13 12.94 -19.82
CA GLU A 133 -19.57 12.63 -19.83
C GLU A 133 -19.88 11.22 -19.34
N ASN A 134 -18.98 10.26 -19.61
CA ASN A 134 -19.07 8.86 -19.18
C ASN A 134 -17.77 8.44 -18.51
N PRO A 135 -17.50 8.91 -17.26
CA PRO A 135 -16.24 8.64 -16.59
C PRO A 135 -16.11 7.14 -16.26
N PHE A 136 -14.88 6.62 -16.34
CA PHE A 136 -14.61 5.24 -15.98
C PHE A 136 -14.80 5.01 -14.48
N VAL A 137 -14.41 5.96 -13.63
CA VAL A 137 -14.67 5.96 -12.18
C VAL A 137 -15.85 6.88 -11.88
N LYS A 138 -16.95 6.32 -11.36
CA LYS A 138 -18.15 7.11 -11.04
C LYS A 138 -18.09 7.77 -9.66
N ASN A 139 -17.50 7.08 -8.68
CA ASN A 139 -17.38 7.57 -7.30
C ASN A 139 -16.00 7.22 -6.72
N ALA A 140 -15.48 8.11 -5.88
CA ALA A 140 -14.29 7.85 -5.07
C ALA A 140 -14.64 7.99 -3.58
N VAL A 141 -14.34 6.95 -2.80
CA VAL A 141 -14.51 6.95 -1.34
C VAL A 141 -13.13 6.96 -0.71
N VAL A 142 -12.73 8.12 -0.19
CA VAL A 142 -11.43 8.32 0.44
C VAL A 142 -11.57 8.21 1.95
N ILE A 143 -10.89 7.24 2.54
CA ILE A 143 -10.87 6.99 3.98
C ILE A 143 -9.47 7.31 4.50
N CYS A 144 -9.34 8.30 5.39
CA CYS A 144 -8.05 8.68 6.00
C CYS A 144 -6.90 8.90 5.00
N GLY A 145 -7.17 9.48 3.82
CA GLY A 145 -6.19 9.80 2.79
C GLY A 145 -6.23 11.28 2.38
N SER A 146 -5.20 11.76 1.68
CA SER A 146 -5.12 13.13 1.18
C SER A 146 -4.74 13.17 -0.30
N ALA A 147 -5.25 14.17 -1.02
CA ALA A 147 -4.94 14.40 -2.43
C ALA A 147 -3.48 14.78 -2.68
N LYS A 148 -2.87 15.45 -1.69
CA LYS A 148 -1.45 15.81 -1.65
C LYS A 148 -0.89 15.47 -0.29
N THR A 149 0.30 14.88 -0.26
CA THR A 149 1.00 14.59 0.98
C THR A 149 1.44 15.90 1.63
N SER A 150 1.01 16.11 2.88
CA SER A 150 1.36 17.32 3.62
C SER A 150 2.84 17.33 4.00
N GLY A 151 3.42 18.52 4.22
CA GLY A 151 4.78 18.64 4.76
C GLY A 151 4.94 17.95 6.12
N HIS A 152 3.87 17.91 6.92
CA HIS A 152 3.84 17.19 8.18
C HIS A 152 3.93 15.67 7.99
N ASN A 153 3.16 15.09 7.06
CA ASN A 153 3.27 13.66 6.74
C ASN A 153 4.64 13.32 6.14
N TYR A 154 5.19 14.20 5.30
CA TYR A 154 6.52 14.03 4.74
C TYR A 154 7.57 13.95 5.86
N ALA A 155 7.58 14.93 6.77
CA ALA A 155 8.52 14.99 7.88
C ALA A 155 8.35 13.83 8.88
N PHE A 156 7.10 13.41 9.13
CA PHE A 156 6.81 12.22 9.92
C PHE A 156 7.52 10.99 9.35
N LEU A 157 7.40 10.75 8.04
CA LEU A 157 7.95 9.56 7.38
C LEU A 157 9.48 9.49 7.44
N GLU A 158 10.16 10.64 7.48
CA GLU A 158 11.61 10.68 7.60
C GLU A 158 12.11 9.99 8.88
N GLY A 159 11.33 10.02 9.98
CA GLY A 159 11.70 9.37 11.24
C GLY A 159 11.79 7.85 11.12
N PRO A 160 10.69 7.13 10.82
CA PRO A 160 10.70 5.69 10.59
C PRO A 160 11.66 5.27 9.48
N ILE A 161 11.72 6.00 8.36
CA ILE A 161 12.67 5.72 7.27
C ILE A 161 14.11 5.76 7.81
N SER A 162 14.50 6.82 8.52
CA SER A 162 15.85 6.93 9.09
C SER A 162 16.14 5.81 10.08
N ALA A 163 15.17 5.42 10.91
CA ALA A 163 15.33 4.32 11.87
C ALA A 163 15.63 2.98 11.18
N LEU A 164 15.05 2.74 10.00
CA LEU A 164 15.33 1.55 9.20
C LEU A 164 16.66 1.67 8.46
N THR A 165 16.90 2.76 7.73
CA THR A 165 18.07 2.86 6.84
C THR A 165 19.39 3.05 7.58
N THR A 166 19.36 3.51 8.83
CA THR A 166 20.55 3.65 9.67
C THR A 166 20.82 2.43 10.56
N SER A 167 19.95 1.41 10.51
CA SER A 167 20.16 0.20 11.31
C SER A 167 21.33 -0.62 10.75
N HIS A 168 22.18 -1.13 11.64
CA HIS A 168 23.35 -1.93 11.24
C HIS A 168 22.99 -3.15 10.39
N ASP A 169 21.80 -3.72 10.59
CA ASP A 169 21.31 -4.91 9.89
C ASP A 169 20.61 -4.61 8.56
N TYR A 170 20.33 -3.33 8.25
CA TYR A 170 19.98 -2.88 6.89
C TYR A 170 21.21 -2.79 6.00
N ASP A 171 22.37 -2.43 6.58
CA ASP A 171 23.68 -2.43 5.91
C ASP A 171 23.68 -1.71 4.54
N ASN A 172 23.14 -0.47 4.52
CA ASN A 172 23.00 0.33 3.30
C ASN A 172 22.33 -0.42 2.13
N GLY A 173 21.33 -1.26 2.44
CA GLY A 173 20.61 -2.07 1.45
C GLY A 173 21.30 -3.38 1.06
N ASN A 174 22.45 -3.73 1.67
CA ASN A 174 23.18 -4.97 1.39
C ASN A 174 22.70 -6.17 2.22
N TYR A 175 21.72 -6.01 3.10
CA TYR A 175 21.19 -7.08 3.96
C TYR A 175 20.87 -8.39 3.23
N ARG A 176 20.32 -8.32 2.00
CA ARG A 176 20.05 -9.52 1.18
C ARG A 176 21.30 -10.27 0.75
N LYS A 177 22.38 -9.55 0.38
CA LYS A 177 23.68 -10.17 0.02
C LYS A 177 24.29 -10.89 1.22
N ASN A 178 24.01 -10.40 2.42
CA ASN A 178 24.47 -10.98 3.68
C ASN A 178 23.50 -12.03 4.25
N ASN A 179 22.49 -12.47 3.48
CA ASN A 179 21.43 -13.38 3.94
C ASN A 179 20.80 -12.99 5.28
N THR A 180 20.65 -11.68 5.50
CA THR A 180 20.13 -11.09 6.73
C THR A 180 18.79 -10.41 6.44
N ASN A 181 17.88 -10.38 7.42
CA ASN A 181 16.70 -9.52 7.40
C ASN A 181 16.91 -8.37 8.39
N PRO A 182 16.73 -7.09 8.02
CA PRO A 182 16.92 -5.92 8.90
C PRO A 182 15.85 -5.83 10.00
N THR A 183 15.80 -6.85 10.85
CA THR A 183 14.76 -7.06 11.85
C THR A 183 14.80 -5.98 12.92
N GLN A 184 15.99 -5.55 13.35
CA GLN A 184 16.16 -4.46 14.30
C GLN A 184 15.73 -3.13 13.68
N GLY A 185 16.11 -2.88 12.42
CA GLY A 185 15.66 -1.72 11.64
C GLY A 185 14.13 -1.67 11.49
N LEU A 186 13.49 -2.78 11.10
CA LEU A 186 12.03 -2.88 10.93
C LEU A 186 11.28 -2.71 12.27
N ARG A 187 11.83 -3.23 13.37
CA ARG A 187 11.27 -3.01 14.71
C ARG A 187 11.44 -1.55 15.15
N ALA A 188 12.56 -0.90 14.85
CA ALA A 188 12.78 0.51 15.14
C ALA A 188 11.84 1.40 14.32
N PHE A 189 11.69 1.10 13.03
CA PHE A 189 10.69 1.70 12.14
C PHE A 189 9.29 1.63 12.77
N GLY A 190 8.86 0.43 13.16
CA GLY A 190 7.52 0.22 13.75
C GLY A 190 7.30 1.00 15.04
N ARG A 191 8.30 1.07 15.92
CA ARG A 191 8.24 1.88 17.14
C ARG A 191 8.14 3.38 16.85
N ALA A 192 8.94 3.88 15.91
CA ALA A 192 8.86 5.28 15.48
C ALA A 192 7.48 5.61 14.88
N TYR A 193 6.90 4.67 14.13
CA TYR A 193 5.57 4.82 13.53
C TYR A 193 4.44 4.78 14.56
N ALA A 194 4.56 3.97 15.62
CA ALA A 194 3.48 3.69 16.58
C ALA A 194 2.83 4.95 17.20
N ALA A 195 3.63 5.98 17.49
CA ALA A 195 3.12 7.23 18.07
C ALA A 195 2.18 8.00 17.12
N TRP A 196 2.30 7.76 15.81
CA TRP A 196 1.58 8.46 14.74
C TRP A 196 0.38 7.68 14.19
N LEU A 197 0.36 6.36 14.43
CA LEU A 197 -0.71 5.48 13.96
C LEU A 197 -2.05 5.74 14.69
N THR A 198 -1.98 6.09 15.97
CA THR A 198 -3.15 6.24 16.84
C THR A 198 -3.41 7.71 17.15
N SER A 199 -3.40 8.10 18.43
CA SER A 199 -3.53 9.49 18.87
C SER A 199 -3.00 9.64 20.29
N ALA A 200 -2.67 10.88 20.67
CA ALA A 200 -2.30 11.18 22.06
C ALA A 200 -3.39 10.73 23.06
N GLU A 201 -4.66 10.80 22.67
CA GLU A 201 -5.79 10.34 23.50
C GLU A 201 -5.82 8.82 23.63
N TRP A 202 -5.54 8.09 22.55
CA TRP A 202 -5.45 6.63 22.58
C TRP A 202 -4.41 6.15 23.61
N TYR A 203 -3.28 6.86 23.70
CA TYR A 203 -2.27 6.57 24.71
C TYR A 203 -2.71 6.95 26.13
N ARG A 204 -3.34 8.12 26.32
CA ARG A 204 -3.86 8.53 27.65
C ARG A 204 -4.90 7.57 28.21
N GLN A 205 -5.72 6.98 27.34
CA GLN A 205 -6.75 6.01 27.72
C GLN A 205 -6.24 4.56 27.81
N GLU A 206 -4.95 4.33 27.62
CA GLU A 206 -4.33 3.00 27.64
C GLU A 206 -5.00 1.98 26.70
N LEU A 207 -5.45 2.43 25.51
CA LEU A 207 -6.24 1.60 24.61
C LEU A 207 -5.46 0.43 24.00
N TRP A 208 -4.14 0.37 24.15
CA TRP A 208 -3.33 -0.84 23.88
C TRP A 208 -3.82 -2.04 24.68
N ARG A 209 -4.40 -1.84 25.87
CA ARG A 209 -4.99 -2.92 26.68
C ARG A 209 -6.19 -3.56 26.00
N LYS A 210 -7.01 -2.76 25.29
CA LYS A 210 -8.15 -3.28 24.50
C LYS A 210 -7.72 -4.10 23.29
N GLN A 211 -6.47 -3.92 22.84
CA GLN A 211 -5.85 -4.73 21.80
C GLN A 211 -5.16 -5.99 22.37
N GLY A 212 -5.24 -6.23 23.68
CA GLY A 212 -4.68 -7.42 24.33
C GLY A 212 -3.26 -7.24 24.88
N HIS A 213 -2.67 -6.03 24.80
CA HIS A 213 -1.34 -5.79 25.37
C HIS A 213 -1.40 -5.51 26.86
N SER A 214 -0.58 -6.23 27.65
CA SER A 214 -0.55 -6.10 29.11
C SER A 214 0.04 -4.77 29.61
N SER A 215 0.84 -4.09 28.79
CA SER A 215 1.49 -2.81 29.10
C SER A 215 1.84 -2.05 27.82
N LEU A 216 2.15 -0.75 27.94
CA LEU A 216 2.70 0.03 26.83
C LEU A 216 4.01 -0.59 26.31
N GLN A 217 4.84 -1.13 27.20
CA GLN A 217 6.08 -1.78 26.82
C GLN A 217 5.85 -3.02 25.96
N ALA A 218 4.83 -3.84 26.30
CA ALA A 218 4.45 -4.99 25.50
C ALA A 218 3.89 -4.60 24.12
N TYR A 219 3.25 -3.43 24.01
CA TYR A 219 2.79 -2.88 22.73
C TYR A 219 3.95 -2.39 21.85
N LEU A 220 4.90 -1.66 22.43
CA LEU A 220 6.05 -1.09 21.70
C LEU A 220 7.15 -2.12 21.41
N HIS A 221 7.24 -3.19 22.19
CA HIS A 221 8.27 -4.22 22.09
C HIS A 221 7.62 -5.61 22.08
N PRO A 222 6.81 -5.94 21.05
CA PRO A 222 6.25 -7.28 20.93
C PRO A 222 7.37 -8.33 20.80
N PRO A 223 7.10 -9.60 21.10
CA PRO A 223 8.04 -10.70 20.85
C PRO A 223 8.59 -10.70 19.41
N LEU A 224 9.74 -11.35 19.23
CA LEU A 224 10.36 -11.49 17.91
C LEU A 224 9.41 -12.24 16.96
N GLY A 225 9.24 -11.73 15.75
CA GLY A 225 8.30 -12.26 14.75
C GLY A 225 6.86 -11.77 14.89
N GLU A 226 6.53 -11.03 15.96
CA GLU A 226 5.16 -10.55 16.21
C GLU A 226 4.96 -9.06 15.86
N ALA A 227 6.03 -8.29 15.61
CA ALA A 227 5.85 -6.91 15.18
C ALA A 227 5.34 -6.84 13.73
N SER A 228 4.38 -5.94 13.47
CA SER A 228 3.68 -5.87 12.19
C SER A 228 4.60 -5.72 10.97
N TYR A 229 5.72 -5.00 11.11
CA TYR A 229 6.66 -4.74 10.02
C TYR A 229 7.79 -5.76 9.89
N GLU A 230 7.98 -6.69 10.84
CA GLU A 230 9.03 -7.72 10.72
C GLU A 230 8.78 -8.69 9.56
N SER A 231 7.51 -8.86 9.19
CA SER A 231 7.11 -9.70 8.06
C SER A 231 7.27 -9.02 6.69
N TRP A 232 7.75 -7.78 6.66
CA TRP A 232 7.95 -7.01 5.44
C TRP A 232 9.42 -7.00 5.04
N ASP A 233 9.66 -6.95 3.74
CA ASP A 233 10.97 -6.61 3.21
C ASP A 233 11.23 -5.09 3.36
N ALA A 234 12.46 -4.72 3.71
CA ALA A 234 12.80 -3.32 3.96
C ALA A 234 12.70 -2.43 2.73
N GLU A 235 13.09 -2.89 1.54
CA GLU A 235 13.00 -2.07 0.33
C GLU A 235 11.56 -1.89 -0.13
N ASP A 236 10.70 -2.88 0.06
CA ASP A 236 9.26 -2.73 -0.19
C ASP A 236 8.68 -1.61 0.69
N MET A 237 9.02 -1.61 1.99
CA MET A 237 8.58 -0.55 2.92
C MET A 237 9.10 0.83 2.54
N LEU A 238 10.36 0.92 2.10
CA LEU A 238 10.99 2.18 1.70
C LEU A 238 10.40 2.73 0.40
N VAL A 239 10.24 1.89 -0.63
CA VAL A 239 9.59 2.28 -1.89
C VAL A 239 8.18 2.80 -1.64
N LEU A 240 7.38 2.11 -0.82
CA LEU A 240 6.04 2.58 -0.47
C LEU A 240 6.07 3.91 0.30
N ALA A 241 7.00 4.07 1.24
CA ALA A 241 7.11 5.30 2.03
C ALA A 241 7.51 6.51 1.15
N ARG A 242 8.45 6.30 0.22
CA ARG A 242 8.87 7.33 -0.73
C ARG A 242 7.76 7.67 -1.74
N MET A 243 7.01 6.68 -2.21
CA MET A 243 5.82 6.93 -3.03
C MET A 243 4.74 7.71 -2.26
N TRP A 244 4.51 7.38 -0.97
CA TRP A 244 3.62 8.17 -0.12
C TRP A 244 4.09 9.62 -0.01
N GLN A 245 5.36 9.84 0.33
CA GLN A 245 5.93 11.19 0.40
C GLN A 245 5.74 12.01 -0.87
N ALA A 246 5.87 11.37 -2.03
CA ALA A 246 5.69 11.99 -3.34
C ALA A 246 4.24 12.08 -3.82
N GLY A 247 3.25 11.69 -2.99
CA GLY A 247 1.84 11.72 -3.36
C GLY A 247 1.33 13.13 -3.63
N ASP A 248 0.95 13.39 -4.87
CA ASP A 248 0.38 14.66 -5.34
C ASP A 248 -0.40 14.42 -6.63
N ILE A 249 -1.67 14.82 -6.69
CA ILE A 249 -2.54 14.59 -7.86
C ILE A 249 -2.43 15.65 -8.96
N GLY A 250 -1.69 16.74 -8.74
CA GLY A 250 -1.54 17.83 -9.72
C GLY A 250 -1.22 19.17 -9.09
#